data_AF-A0A1R4G1R0-F1
#
_entry.id   AF-A0A1R4G1R0-F1
#
_cell.length_a   1.000
_cell.length_b   1.000
_cell.length_c   1.000
_cell.angle_alpha   90.00
_cell.angle_beta   90.00
_cell.angle_gamma   90.00
#
_symmetry.space_group_name_H-M   'P 1'
#
loop_
_entity.id
_entity.type
_entity.pdbx_description
1 polymer ?
#
loop_
_entity_poly.entity_id
_entity_poly.type
_entity_poly.pdbx_seq_one_letter_code
_entity_poly.pdbx_strand_id
1 'polypeptide(L)'
;MLDDNNAYLLLNPLYWVFVAVVLFMCWVPTTIARRALNGRWRSWVLAPGIPFQISARNTWPFMFAAAATSLWIATLSLPAELLGWEQVRVSVWGLFFVPWVFVILSFAWWPLQLSPRWYKSWGQSGGTRQTNPWTEDEIAAVRREVNSKTKGKKLKDIHRCSEILHAQTDADCGNTPFTPQPEEDYRA
;
A
#
# COMPACT_ATOMS: atom_id res chain seq x y z
N MET A 1 22.90 14.03 -33.68
CA MET A 1 22.64 12.91 -34.61
C MET A 1 22.20 11.74 -33.75
N LEU A 2 20.98 11.24 -33.94
CA LEU A 2 20.59 9.94 -33.39
C LEU A 2 21.43 8.88 -34.11
N ASP A 3 22.07 8.00 -33.37
CA ASP A 3 22.80 6.87 -33.92
C ASP A 3 21.82 5.99 -34.73
N ASP A 4 22.23 5.43 -35.86
CA ASP A 4 21.31 4.72 -36.78
C ASP A 4 20.58 3.57 -36.04
N ASN A 5 21.23 2.95 -35.07
CA ASN A 5 20.67 1.92 -34.19
C ASN A 5 19.48 2.42 -33.34
N ASN A 6 19.47 3.69 -32.93
CA ASN A 6 18.40 4.27 -32.12
C ASN A 6 17.17 4.63 -32.97
N ALA A 7 17.37 4.93 -34.26
CA ALA A 7 16.27 5.15 -35.19
C ALA A 7 15.45 3.86 -35.40
N TYR A 8 16.09 2.69 -35.44
CA TYR A 8 15.39 1.40 -35.53
C TYR A 8 14.55 1.08 -34.28
N LEU A 9 15.01 1.48 -33.09
CA LEU A 9 14.24 1.30 -31.85
C LEU A 9 12.94 2.11 -31.85
N LEU A 10 12.98 3.36 -32.31
CA LEU A 10 11.80 4.24 -32.36
C LEU A 10 10.77 3.79 -33.40
N LEU A 11 11.21 3.14 -34.48
CA LEU A 11 10.34 2.58 -35.51
C LEU A 11 9.78 1.20 -35.15
N ASN A 12 10.35 0.53 -34.15
CA ASN A 12 9.91 -0.79 -33.73
C ASN A 12 8.66 -0.70 -32.83
N PRO A 13 7.49 -1.23 -33.25
CA PRO A 13 6.28 -1.19 -32.43
C PRO A 13 6.43 -1.96 -31.12
N LEU A 14 7.28 -3.00 -31.06
CA LEU A 14 7.52 -3.77 -29.83
C LEU A 14 8.20 -2.93 -28.75
N TYR A 15 9.06 -1.97 -29.12
CA TYR A 15 9.68 -1.05 -28.17
C TYR A 15 8.60 -0.22 -27.44
N TRP A 16 7.62 0.31 -28.19
CA TRP A 16 6.53 1.09 -27.60
C TRP A 16 5.58 0.24 -26.75
N VAL A 17 5.32 -1.01 -27.13
CA VAL A 17 4.58 -1.95 -26.28
C VAL A 17 5.32 -2.18 -24.96
N PHE A 18 6.63 -2.41 -25.01
CA PHE A 18 7.46 -2.57 -23.82
C PHE A 18 7.42 -1.32 -22.93
N VAL A 19 7.61 -0.13 -23.49
CA VAL A 19 7.53 1.14 -22.76
C VAL A 19 6.16 1.31 -22.11
N ALA A 20 5.07 1.02 -22.83
CA ALA A 20 3.71 1.10 -22.29
C ALA A 20 3.49 0.13 -21.12
N VAL A 21 4.00 -1.11 -21.21
CA VAL A 21 3.96 -2.09 -20.13
C VAL A 21 4.74 -1.60 -18.90
N VAL A 22 5.94 -1.07 -19.09
CA VAL A 22 6.76 -0.51 -18.00
C VAL A 22 6.04 0.66 -17.33
N LEU A 23 5.50 1.60 -18.10
CA LEU A 23 4.73 2.73 -17.56
C LEU A 23 3.48 2.27 -16.82
N PHE A 24 2.78 1.25 -17.33
CA PHE A 24 1.64 0.65 -16.65
C PHE A 24 2.05 0.01 -15.30
N MET A 25 3.18 -0.71 -15.27
CA MET A 25 3.75 -1.28 -14.05
C MET A 25 4.19 -0.21 -13.04
N CYS A 26 4.55 0.99 -13.48
CA CYS A 26 4.79 2.13 -12.58
C CYS A 26 3.47 2.73 -12.06
N TRP A 27 2.49 2.88 -12.95
CA TRP A 27 1.22 3.54 -12.68
C TRP A 27 0.36 2.80 -11.66
N VAL A 28 0.20 1.48 -11.81
CA VAL A 28 -0.64 0.66 -10.94
C VAL A 28 -0.26 0.80 -9.45
N PRO A 29 0.98 0.52 -9.00
CA PRO A 29 1.36 0.67 -7.59
C PRO A 29 1.30 2.13 -7.12
N THR A 30 1.62 3.10 -7.98
CA THR A 30 1.47 4.53 -7.67
C THR A 30 0.02 4.87 -7.33
N THR A 31 -0.94 4.42 -8.14
CA THR A 31 -2.36 4.70 -7.91
C THR A 31 -2.89 4.01 -6.66
N ILE A 32 -2.47 2.78 -6.40
CA ILE A 32 -2.82 2.02 -5.20
C ILE A 32 -2.30 2.73 -3.95
N ALA A 33 -1.00 3.03 -3.91
CA ALA A 33 -0.36 3.74 -2.81
C ALA A 33 -1.01 5.11 -2.59
N ARG A 34 -1.26 5.88 -3.66
CA ARG A 34 -1.91 7.18 -3.58
C ARG A 34 -3.32 7.08 -2.98
N ARG A 35 -4.12 6.09 -3.36
CA ARG A 35 -5.48 5.91 -2.81
C ARG A 35 -5.45 5.52 -1.34
N ALA A 36 -4.54 4.63 -0.97
CA ALA A 36 -4.33 4.18 0.39
C ALA A 36 -3.83 5.31 1.29
N LEU A 37 -2.76 6.00 0.90
CA LEU A 37 -2.14 7.08 1.67
C LEU A 37 -3.04 8.31 1.81
N ASN A 38 -3.89 8.61 0.83
CA ASN A 38 -4.90 9.68 0.96
C ASN A 38 -6.12 9.29 1.80
N GLY A 39 -6.18 8.07 2.35
CA GLY A 39 -7.28 7.62 3.21
C GLY A 39 -8.60 7.43 2.46
N ARG A 40 -8.56 7.33 1.11
CA ARG A 40 -9.73 7.00 0.28
C ARG A 40 -10.06 5.51 0.30
N TRP A 41 -9.08 4.71 0.71
CA TRP A 41 -9.16 3.29 0.94
C TRP A 41 -8.39 3.04 2.22
N ARG A 42 -9.06 2.61 3.30
CA ARG A 42 -8.44 2.37 4.62
C ARG A 42 -8.54 0.92 5.06
N SER A 43 -9.38 0.09 4.42
CA SER A 43 -9.52 -1.34 4.76
C SER A 43 -8.21 -2.11 4.69
N TRP A 44 -7.22 -1.58 3.97
CA TRP A 44 -5.90 -2.17 3.85
C TRP A 44 -5.15 -2.26 5.19
N VAL A 45 -5.46 -1.39 6.15
CA VAL A 45 -4.84 -1.39 7.48
C VAL A 45 -5.18 -2.69 8.24
N LEU A 46 -6.33 -3.29 7.92
CA LEU A 46 -6.85 -4.52 8.51
C LEU A 46 -6.42 -5.78 7.75
N ALA A 47 -5.78 -5.63 6.59
CA ALA A 47 -5.29 -6.76 5.81
C ALA A 47 -4.23 -7.55 6.61
N PRO A 48 -4.12 -8.87 6.38
CA PRO A 48 -3.06 -9.65 6.98
C PRO A 48 -1.69 -9.04 6.66
N GLY A 49 -0.76 -9.13 7.61
CA GLY A 49 0.60 -8.68 7.40
C GLY A 49 1.25 -9.44 6.25
N ILE A 50 2.20 -8.80 5.59
CA ILE A 50 3.02 -9.48 4.58
C ILE A 50 3.87 -10.55 5.30
N PRO A 51 4.07 -11.75 4.71
CA PRO A 51 5.00 -12.73 5.27
C PRO A 51 6.34 -12.06 5.62
N PHE A 52 6.90 -12.40 6.79
CA PHE A 52 8.17 -11.85 7.32
C PHE A 52 8.13 -10.36 7.72
N GLN A 53 6.97 -9.71 7.70
CA GLN A 53 6.85 -8.34 8.19
C GLN A 53 6.92 -8.32 9.72
N ILE A 54 7.94 -7.64 10.25
CA ILE A 54 8.17 -7.49 11.70
C ILE A 54 7.25 -6.42 12.29
N SER A 55 6.90 -5.40 11.49
CA SER A 55 6.07 -4.30 11.97
C SER A 55 4.68 -4.76 12.41
N ALA A 56 4.29 -4.39 13.63
CA ALA A 56 2.96 -4.64 14.18
C ALA A 56 1.84 -4.00 13.34
N ARG A 57 2.15 -2.95 12.59
CA ARG A 57 1.18 -2.24 11.74
C ARG A 57 1.42 -2.56 10.28
N ASN A 58 0.36 -2.53 9.47
CA ASN A 58 0.51 -2.76 8.05
C ASN A 58 1.20 -1.54 7.40
N THR A 59 2.22 -1.77 6.58
CA THR A 59 3.03 -0.71 5.94
C THR A 59 3.12 -0.89 4.42
N TRP A 60 2.37 -1.84 3.87
CA TRP A 60 2.39 -2.18 2.45
C TRP A 60 2.17 -0.99 1.48
N PRO A 61 1.40 0.10 1.77
CA PRO A 61 1.28 1.19 0.80
C PRO A 61 2.54 2.05 0.75
N PHE A 62 3.33 2.08 1.83
CA PHE A 62 4.64 2.75 1.85
C PHE A 62 5.63 1.97 1.01
N MET A 63 5.62 0.63 1.11
CA MET A 63 6.39 -0.25 0.23
C MET A 63 6.02 -0.03 -1.24
N PHE A 64 4.72 0.03 -1.57
CA PHE A 64 4.29 0.31 -2.94
C PHE A 64 4.67 1.70 -3.42
N ALA A 65 4.59 2.72 -2.57
CA ALA A 65 5.03 4.07 -2.92
C ALA A 65 6.53 4.10 -3.23
N ALA A 66 7.34 3.46 -2.39
CA ALA A 66 8.78 3.37 -2.58
C ALA A 66 9.16 2.55 -3.82
N ALA A 67 8.58 1.36 -3.99
CA ALA A 67 8.80 0.52 -5.17
C ALA A 67 8.36 1.22 -6.47
N ALA A 68 7.20 1.88 -6.46
CA ALA A 68 6.75 2.66 -7.61
C ALA A 68 7.71 3.81 -7.92
N THR A 69 8.25 4.47 -6.90
CA THR A 69 9.25 5.54 -7.06
C THR A 69 10.53 5.00 -7.71
N SER A 70 11.03 3.84 -7.27
CA SER A 70 12.16 3.17 -7.94
C SER A 70 11.85 2.90 -9.41
N LEU A 71 10.67 2.37 -9.73
CA LEU A 71 10.29 2.09 -11.12
C LEU A 71 10.22 3.38 -11.96
N TRP A 72 9.66 4.48 -11.43
CA TRP A 72 9.66 5.78 -12.10
C TRP A 72 11.07 6.34 -12.32
N ILE A 73 12.00 6.09 -11.39
CA ILE A 73 13.40 6.48 -11.59
C ILE A 73 14.01 5.64 -12.71
N ALA A 74 13.76 4.33 -12.74
CA ALA A 74 14.25 3.46 -13.83
C ALA A 74 13.73 3.91 -15.20
N THR A 75 12.51 4.45 -15.33
CA THR A 75 12.02 4.94 -16.63
C THR A 75 12.79 6.14 -17.15
N LEU A 76 13.48 6.90 -16.30
CA LEU A 76 14.39 7.98 -16.73
C LEU A 76 15.62 7.46 -17.48
N SER A 77 15.93 6.16 -17.40
CA SER A 77 17.00 5.53 -18.19
C SER A 77 16.64 5.38 -19.67
N LEU A 78 15.35 5.29 -20.01
CA LEU A 78 14.87 5.14 -21.39
C LEU A 78 15.31 6.31 -22.31
N PRO A 79 15.09 7.59 -21.96
CA PRO A 79 15.59 8.68 -22.78
C PRO A 79 17.12 8.77 -22.78
N ALA A 80 17.79 8.39 -21.69
CA ALA A 80 19.26 8.38 -21.64
C ALA A 80 19.86 7.34 -22.59
N GLU A 81 19.21 6.17 -22.71
CA GLU A 81 19.59 5.12 -23.66
C GLU A 81 19.37 5.58 -25.11
N LEU A 82 18.22 6.21 -25.41
CA LEU A 82 17.93 6.76 -26.75
C LEU A 82 18.91 7.86 -27.18
N LEU A 83 19.47 8.61 -26.22
CA LEU A 83 20.42 9.70 -26.48
C LEU A 83 21.89 9.26 -26.37
N GLY A 84 22.16 8.00 -26.01
CA GLY A 84 23.53 7.48 -25.82
C GLY A 84 24.24 8.08 -24.59
N TRP A 85 23.50 8.57 -23.60
CA TRP A 85 24.06 9.24 -22.42
C TRP A 85 24.39 8.25 -21.31
N GLU A 86 25.51 7.55 -21.46
CA GLU A 86 25.93 6.48 -20.54
C GLU A 86 26.07 6.95 -19.08
N GLN A 87 26.67 8.13 -18.85
CA GLN A 87 26.87 8.65 -17.49
C GLN A 87 25.53 8.96 -16.79
N VAL A 88 24.53 9.41 -17.53
CA VAL A 88 23.17 9.65 -17.00
C VAL A 88 22.51 8.31 -16.67
N ARG A 89 22.64 7.32 -17.55
CA ARG A 89 22.11 5.96 -17.32
C ARG A 89 22.65 5.36 -16.03
N VAL A 90 23.98 5.38 -15.83
CA VAL A 90 24.63 4.89 -14.60
C VAL A 90 24.11 5.64 -13.37
N SER A 91 23.99 6.97 -13.45
CA SER A 91 23.48 7.78 -12.33
C SER A 91 22.03 7.44 -11.96
N VAL A 92 21.18 7.20 -12.96
CA VAL A 92 19.78 6.77 -12.78
C VAL A 92 19.72 5.42 -12.06
N TRP A 93 20.56 4.46 -12.45
CA TRP A 93 20.62 3.16 -11.78
C TRP A 93 21.15 3.26 -10.34
N GLY A 94 22.06 4.18 -10.05
CA GLY A 94 22.45 4.48 -8.66
C GLY A 94 21.26 4.98 -7.84
N LEU A 95 20.49 5.92 -8.38
CA LEU A 95 19.32 6.50 -7.71
C LEU A 95 18.15 5.49 -7.58
N PHE A 96 18.02 4.55 -8.52
CA PHE A 96 17.01 3.49 -8.51
C PHE A 96 17.01 2.67 -7.21
N PHE A 97 18.19 2.45 -6.61
CA PHE A 97 18.33 1.68 -5.38
C PHE A 97 17.95 2.46 -4.12
N VAL A 98 17.89 3.80 -4.17
CA VAL A 98 17.61 4.62 -2.98
C VAL A 98 16.21 4.34 -2.41
N PRO A 99 15.11 4.28 -3.20
CA PRO A 99 13.80 3.96 -2.65
C PRO A 99 13.69 2.53 -2.09
N TRP A 100 14.53 1.58 -2.52
CA TRP A 100 14.53 0.22 -1.96
C TRP A 100 14.91 0.19 -0.48
N VAL A 101 15.72 1.12 -0.01
CA VAL A 101 16.01 1.29 1.43
C VAL A 101 14.72 1.56 2.21
N PHE A 102 13.80 2.35 1.65
CA PHE A 102 12.50 2.63 2.27
C PHE A 102 11.55 1.43 2.22
N VAL A 103 11.66 0.56 1.21
CA VAL A 103 10.94 -0.71 1.17
C VAL A 103 11.38 -1.59 2.34
N ILE A 104 12.70 -1.79 2.49
CA ILE A 104 13.28 -2.59 3.59
C ILE A 104 12.91 -1.98 4.95
N LEU A 105 13.04 -0.66 5.09
CA LEU A 105 12.63 0.05 6.31
C LEU A 105 11.15 -0.20 6.61
N SER A 106 10.27 -0.15 5.60
CA SER A 106 8.84 -0.43 5.77
C SER A 106 8.55 -1.84 6.28
N PHE A 107 9.38 -2.86 5.96
CA PHE A 107 9.22 -4.22 6.47
C PHE A 107 9.46 -4.30 7.98
N ALA A 108 10.50 -3.62 8.45
CA ALA A 108 10.87 -3.61 9.86
C ALA A 108 10.00 -2.64 10.66
N TRP A 109 9.97 -1.37 10.26
CA TRP A 109 9.36 -0.29 11.02
C TRP A 109 9.20 0.98 10.16
N TRP A 110 7.99 1.55 10.11
CA TRP A 110 7.75 2.85 9.49
C TRP A 110 7.43 3.92 10.54
N PRO A 111 8.13 5.05 10.56
CA PRO A 111 7.85 6.12 11.51
C PRO A 111 6.50 6.78 11.24
N LEU A 112 5.65 6.88 12.26
CA LEU A 112 4.31 7.49 12.16
C LEU A 112 4.36 8.96 11.72
N GLN A 113 5.46 9.66 12.01
CA GLN A 113 5.66 11.06 11.65
C GLN A 113 5.69 11.25 10.12
N LEU A 114 6.16 10.24 9.37
CA LEU A 114 6.19 10.26 7.90
C LEU A 114 4.89 9.71 7.28
N SER A 115 3.91 9.35 8.10
CA SER A 115 2.64 8.81 7.63
C SER A 115 1.59 9.90 7.40
N PRO A 116 0.58 9.64 6.54
CA PRO A 116 -0.52 10.58 6.32
C PRO A 116 -1.27 10.92 7.61
N ARG A 117 -1.84 12.12 7.67
CA ARG A 117 -2.54 12.65 8.87
C ARG A 117 -3.57 11.68 9.45
N TRP A 118 -4.38 11.04 8.61
CA TRP A 118 -5.41 10.09 9.07
C TRP A 118 -4.78 8.85 9.73
N TYR A 119 -3.71 8.30 9.14
CA TYR A 119 -3.05 7.10 9.65
C TYR A 119 -2.29 7.39 10.94
N LYS A 120 -1.66 8.57 11.00
CA LYS A 120 -1.03 9.09 12.21
C LYS A 120 -2.06 9.25 13.34
N SER A 121 -3.20 9.91 13.07
CA SER A 121 -4.27 10.11 14.05
C SER A 121 -4.79 8.77 14.57
N TRP A 122 -5.15 7.86 13.66
CA TRP A 122 -5.60 6.51 14.02
C TRP A 122 -4.57 5.75 14.85
N GLY A 123 -3.30 5.76 14.43
CA GLY A 123 -2.21 5.09 15.15
C GLY A 123 -1.90 5.72 16.52
N GLN A 124 -2.13 7.02 16.70
CA GLN A 124 -2.00 7.71 17.99
C GLN A 124 -3.15 7.41 18.94
N SER A 125 -4.35 7.14 18.41
CA SER A 125 -5.53 6.69 19.17
C SER A 125 -5.47 5.22 19.60
N GLY A 126 -4.31 4.56 19.48
CA GLY A 126 -4.16 3.13 19.78
C GLY A 126 -4.52 2.20 18.61
N GLY A 127 -4.61 2.72 17.39
CA GLY A 127 -4.97 1.92 16.21
C GLY A 127 -4.09 0.68 15.99
N THR A 128 -4.75 -0.48 15.93
CA THR A 128 -4.20 -1.81 15.61
C THR A 128 -4.99 -2.47 14.48
N ARG A 129 -4.51 -3.59 13.94
CA ARG A 129 -5.21 -4.34 12.87
C ARG A 129 -6.60 -4.86 13.26
N GLN A 130 -6.99 -4.78 14.53
CA GLN A 130 -8.30 -5.14 15.08
C GLN A 130 -9.18 -3.92 15.40
N THR A 131 -8.76 -2.72 15.02
CA THR A 131 -9.51 -1.48 15.29
C THR A 131 -9.94 -0.80 14.00
N ASN A 132 -11.15 -0.24 13.99
CA ASN A 132 -11.68 0.44 12.80
C ASN A 132 -10.84 1.69 12.46
N PRO A 133 -10.33 1.82 11.21
CA PRO A 133 -9.57 2.99 10.78
C PRO A 133 -10.44 4.22 10.46
N TRP A 134 -11.76 4.11 10.62
CA TRP A 134 -12.71 5.21 10.50
C TRP A 134 -13.29 5.54 11.87
N THR A 135 -13.24 6.82 12.27
CA THR A 135 -13.91 7.27 13.50
C THR A 135 -15.41 7.45 13.28
N GLU A 136 -16.21 7.38 14.34
CA GLU A 136 -17.66 7.62 14.27
C GLU A 136 -17.98 9.00 13.66
N ASP A 137 -17.21 10.02 14.02
CA ASP A 137 -17.35 11.37 13.46
C ASP A 137 -17.07 11.39 11.95
N GLU A 138 -16.05 10.66 11.48
CA GLU A 138 -15.75 10.54 10.05
C GLU A 138 -16.86 9.77 9.31
N ILE A 139 -17.40 8.71 9.91
CA ILE A 139 -18.51 7.94 9.35
C ILE A 139 -19.75 8.84 9.22
N ALA A 140 -20.07 9.61 10.25
CA ALA A 140 -21.18 10.57 10.24
C ALA A 140 -20.96 11.66 9.18
N ALA A 141 -19.75 12.20 9.07
CA ALA A 141 -19.39 13.18 8.04
C ALA A 141 -19.58 12.62 6.62
N VAL A 142 -19.11 11.40 6.36
CA VAL A 142 -19.28 10.74 5.05
C VAL A 142 -20.75 10.49 4.74
N ARG A 143 -21.57 10.13 5.73
CA ARG A 143 -23.03 9.95 5.53
C ARG A 143 -23.72 11.27 5.16
N ARG A 144 -23.27 12.40 5.72
CA ARG A 144 -23.81 13.75 5.47
C ARG A 144 -23.34 14.37 4.14
N GLU A 145 -22.27 13.86 3.51
CA GLU A 145 -21.82 14.33 2.19
C GLU A 145 -22.94 14.21 1.14
N VAL A 146 -22.98 15.13 0.17
CA VAL A 146 -23.88 15.04 -0.99
C VAL A 146 -23.63 13.74 -1.75
N ASN A 147 -24.71 13.09 -2.21
CA ASN A 147 -24.61 11.82 -2.93
C ASN A 147 -23.71 11.96 -4.16
N SER A 148 -22.57 11.26 -4.10
CA SER A 148 -21.53 11.27 -5.13
C SER A 148 -20.90 9.88 -5.27
N LYS A 149 -20.26 9.62 -6.42
CA LYS A 149 -19.47 8.39 -6.61
C LYS A 149 -18.38 8.22 -5.54
N THR A 150 -17.83 9.33 -5.04
CA THR A 150 -16.80 9.33 -3.99
C THR A 150 -17.38 8.90 -2.65
N LYS A 151 -18.57 9.43 -2.28
CA LYS A 151 -19.29 9.01 -1.07
C LYS A 151 -19.58 7.52 -1.09
N GLY A 152 -20.12 6.99 -2.20
CA GLY A 152 -20.42 5.57 -2.33
C GLY A 152 -19.17 4.68 -2.16
N LYS A 153 -18.02 5.10 -2.69
CA LYS A 153 -16.74 4.38 -2.50
C LYS A 153 -16.27 4.39 -1.04
N LYS A 154 -16.38 5.53 -0.34
CA LYS A 154 -16.03 5.62 1.09
C LYS A 154 -16.95 4.76 1.96
N LEU A 155 -18.27 4.80 1.72
CA LEU A 155 -19.24 3.97 2.44
C LEU A 155 -18.97 2.47 2.23
N LYS A 156 -18.63 2.06 1.00
CA LYS A 156 -18.24 0.68 0.72
C LYS A 156 -16.97 0.28 1.48
N ASP A 157 -15.99 1.18 1.59
CA ASP A 157 -14.77 0.93 2.37
C ASP A 157 -15.05 0.82 3.88
N ILE A 158 -15.90 1.69 4.42
CA ILE A 158 -16.34 1.63 5.82
C ILE A 158 -17.02 0.29 6.11
N HIS A 159 -17.96 -0.12 5.25
CA HIS A 159 -18.65 -1.41 5.41
C HIS A 159 -17.68 -2.60 5.34
N ARG A 160 -16.74 -2.56 4.39
CA ARG A 160 -15.71 -3.60 4.29
C ARG A 160 -14.83 -3.67 5.55
N CYS A 161 -14.51 -2.53 6.17
CA CYS A 161 -13.76 -2.53 7.43
C CYS A 161 -14.56 -3.23 8.55
N SER A 162 -15.87 -2.96 8.67
CA SER A 162 -16.70 -3.66 9.66
C SER A 162 -16.78 -5.16 9.39
N GLU A 163 -16.96 -5.59 8.14
CA GLU A 163 -17.01 -7.02 7.78
C GLU A 163 -15.70 -7.75 8.15
N ILE A 164 -14.55 -7.14 7.86
CA ILE A 164 -13.24 -7.73 8.20
C ILE A 164 -13.09 -7.86 9.72
N LEU A 165 -13.47 -6.84 10.49
CA LEU A 165 -13.36 -6.86 11.95
C LEU A 165 -14.28 -7.90 12.60
N HIS A 166 -15.52 -8.02 12.11
CA HIS A 166 -16.44 -9.07 12.56
C HIS A 166 -15.86 -10.46 12.28
N ALA A 167 -15.38 -10.70 11.06
CA ALA A 167 -14.76 -11.97 10.70
C ALA A 167 -13.51 -12.30 11.54
N GLN A 168 -12.72 -11.29 11.93
CA GLN A 168 -11.57 -11.47 12.83
C GLN A 168 -12.03 -11.84 14.25
N THR A 169 -13.09 -11.20 14.75
CA THR A 169 -13.65 -11.49 16.08
C THR A 169 -14.22 -12.91 16.12
N ASP A 170 -14.96 -13.32 15.10
CA ASP A 170 -15.51 -14.68 15.00
C ASP A 170 -14.40 -15.75 14.94
N ALA A 171 -13.30 -15.46 14.24
CA ALA A 171 -12.14 -16.34 14.18
C ALA A 171 -11.38 -16.45 15.52
N ASP A 172 -11.33 -15.36 16.30
CA ASP A 172 -10.74 -15.36 17.63
C ASP A 172 -11.63 -16.11 18.65
N CYS A 173 -12.96 -15.99 18.54
CA CYS A 173 -13.92 -16.74 19.37
C CYS A 173 -14.01 -18.24 19.03
N GLY A 174 -13.75 -18.63 17.77
CA GLY A 174 -13.72 -20.03 17.35
C GLY A 174 -12.47 -20.81 17.79
N ASN A 175 -11.44 -20.13 18.30
CA ASN A 175 -10.14 -20.71 18.66
C ASN A 175 -9.89 -20.82 20.17
N THR A 176 -10.85 -20.50 21.04
CA THR A 176 -10.75 -20.93 22.43
C THR A 176 -10.94 -22.45 22.47
N PRO A 177 -9.93 -23.25 22.89
CA PRO A 177 -10.21 -24.61 23.28
C PRO A 177 -11.28 -24.53 24.38
N PHE A 178 -12.37 -25.24 24.19
CA PHE A 178 -13.27 -25.51 25.32
C PHE A 178 -12.43 -26.32 26.31
N THR A 179 -11.78 -25.64 27.26
CA THR A 179 -11.29 -26.28 28.47
C THR A 179 -12.56 -26.56 29.26
N PRO A 180 -13.07 -27.81 29.32
CA PRO A 180 -14.14 -28.10 30.25
C PRO A 180 -13.65 -27.64 31.62
N GLN A 181 -14.41 -26.75 32.28
CA GLN A 181 -14.15 -26.50 33.68
C GLN A 181 -14.19 -27.87 34.37
N PRO A 182 -13.19 -28.23 35.19
CA PRO A 182 -13.37 -29.38 36.07
C PRO A 182 -14.64 -29.09 36.86
N GLU A 183 -15.64 -29.98 36.75
CA GLU A 183 -16.76 -30.00 37.67
C GLU A 183 -16.14 -30.03 39.06
N GLU A 184 -16.19 -28.90 39.77
CA GLU A 184 -16.04 -28.92 41.21
C GLU A 184 -17.18 -29.79 41.70
N ASP A 185 -16.79 -30.99 42.08
CA ASP A 185 -17.58 -32.03 42.71
C ASP A 185 -18.18 -31.41 43.99
N TYR A 186 -19.33 -30.75 43.86
CA TYR A 186 -20.22 -30.42 44.97
C TYR A 186 -20.83 -31.73 45.47
N ARG A 187 -19.99 -32.53 46.14
CA ARG A 187 -20.40 -33.68 46.94
C ARG A 187 -19.85 -33.54 48.35
N ALA A 188 -20.81 -33.26 49.23
CA ALA A 188 -20.84 -33.39 50.69
C ALA A 188 -20.15 -32.28 51.50
#